data_AF-A0AA97C8T9-F1
#
_entry.id   AF-A0AA97C8T9-F1
#
_cell.length_a   1.000
_cell.length_b   1.000
_cell.length_c   1.000
_cell.angle_alpha   90.00
_cell.angle_beta   90.00
_cell.angle_gamma   90.00
#
_symmetry.space_group_name_H-M   'P 1'
#
loop_
_entity.id
_entity.type
_entity.pdbx_description
1 polymer ?
#
loop_
_entity_poly.entity_id
_entity_poly.type
_entity_poly.pdbx_seq_one_letter_code
_entity_poly.pdbx_strand_id
1 'polypeptide(L)' 'MMFFIENGFHVFIVRGKRQEFINFKDGIEWAFVTWIAIQTDKELSNEQSRTRAI' A
#
# COMPACT_ATOMS: atom_id res chain seq x y z
N MET A 1 1.17 -2.02 7.48
CA MET A 1 2.17 -2.60 6.57
C MET A 1 2.90 -3.68 7.35
N MET A 2 3.26 -4.78 6.70
CA MET A 2 4.12 -5.83 7.27
C MET A 2 5.28 -6.07 6.32
N PHE A 3 6.47 -6.32 6.87
CA PHE A 3 7.69 -6.63 6.13
C PHE A 3 8.41 -7.80 6.79
N PHE A 4 8.92 -8.73 5.99
CA PHE A 4 9.78 -9.82 6.44
C PHE A 4 10.62 -10.34 5.27
N ILE A 5 11.62 -11.17 5.57
CA ILE A 5 12.44 -11.86 4.58
C ILE A 5 11.93 -13.31 4.46
N GLU A 6 11.63 -13.75 3.25
CA GLU A 6 11.23 -15.12 2.95
C GLU A 6 12.03 -15.63 1.75
N ASN A 7 12.71 -16.77 1.90
CA ASN A 7 13.52 -17.39 0.84
C ASN A 7 14.53 -16.46 0.14
N GLY A 8 15.09 -15.49 0.87
CA GLY A 8 16.04 -14.51 0.34
C GLY A 8 15.42 -13.30 -0.36
N PHE A 9 14.08 -13.21 -0.38
CA PHE A 9 13.35 -12.06 -0.92
C PHE A 9 12.85 -11.13 0.18
N HIS A 10 12.79 -9.85 -0.13
CA HIS A 10 12.14 -8.82 0.67
C HIS A 10 10.64 -8.84 0.39
N VAL A 11 9.85 -9.33 1.35
CA VAL A 11 8.39 -9.46 1.20
C VAL A 11 7.69 -8.32 1.92
N PHE A 12 6.84 -7.59 1.19
CA PHE A 12 6.01 -6.51 1.72
C PHE A 12 4.53 -6.86 1.58
N ILE A 13 3.77 -6.61 2.65
CA ILE A 13 2.31 -6.74 2.65
C ILE A 13 1.68 -5.39 3.01
N VAL A 14 0.94 -4.81 2.06
CA VAL A 14 0.19 -3.57 2.22
C VAL A 14 -1.29 -3.84 1.96
N ARG A 15 -2.12 -3.77 3.02
CA ARG A 15 -3.56 -4.05 2.97
C ARG A 15 -3.93 -5.37 2.25
N GLY A 16 -3.23 -6.45 2.60
CA GLY A 16 -3.47 -7.78 2.00
C GLY A 16 -2.84 -7.97 0.62
N LYS A 17 -2.33 -6.91 -0.02
CA LYS A 17 -1.49 -7.05 -1.22
C LYS A 17 -0.08 -7.43 -0.80
N ARG A 18 0.33 -8.64 -1.17
CA ARG A 18 1.68 -9.17 -0.98
C ARG A 18 2.50 -8.93 -2.25
N GLN A 19 3.74 -8.48 -2.09
CA GLN A 19 4.70 -8.38 -3.19
C GLN A 19 6.12 -8.71 -2.69
N GLU A 20 6.91 -9.34 -3.55
CA GLU A 20 8.27 -9.77 -3.27
C GLU A 20 9.26 -8.97 -4.12
N PHE A 21 10.42 -8.68 -3.54
CA PHE A 21 11.48 -7.89 -4.16
C PHE A 21 12.84 -8.50 -3.89
N ILE A 22 13.73 -8.41 -4.88
CA ILE A 22 15.13 -8.82 -4.72
C ILE A 22 15.90 -7.81 -3.87
N ASN A 23 15.54 -6.52 -3.94
CA ASN A 23 16.17 -5.48 -3.16
C ASN A 23 15.17 -4.85 -2.17
N PHE A 24 15.69 -4.31 -1.07
CA PHE A 24 14.87 -3.63 -0.07
C PHE A 24 14.30 -2.30 -0.59
N LYS A 25 15.07 -1.57 -1.40
CA LYS A 25 14.75 -0.22 -1.87
C LYS A 25 13.47 -0.20 -2.72
N ASP A 26 13.37 -1.05 -3.72
CA ASP A 26 12.20 -1.11 -4.61
C ASP A 26 10.97 -1.57 -3.80
N GLY A 27 11.18 -2.47 -2.84
CA GLY A 27 10.12 -2.91 -1.95
C GLY A 27 9.57 -1.82 -1.04
N ILE A 28 10.42 -1.00 -0.44
CA ILE A 28 9.95 0.12 0.41
C ILE A 28 9.33 1.24 -0.43
N GLU A 29 9.85 1.53 -1.63
CA GLU A 29 9.25 2.48 -2.57
C GLU A 29 7.84 2.02 -2.99
N TRP A 30 7.69 0.76 -3.38
CA TRP A 30 6.39 0.18 -3.72
C TRP A 30 5.42 0.21 -2.54
N ALA A 31 5.88 -0.16 -1.34
CA ALA A 31 5.04 -0.21 -0.16
C ALA A 31 4.54 1.20 0.23
N PHE A 32 5.40 2.21 0.12
CA PHE A 32 5.04 3.60 0.37
C PHE A 32 4.02 4.12 -0.64
N VAL A 33 4.29 3.98 -1.94
CA VAL A 33 3.36 4.41 -3.00
C VAL A 33 2.01 3.72 -2.87
N THR A 34 2.01 2.40 -2.62
CA THR A 34 0.79 1.62 -2.43
C THR A 34 0.00 2.11 -1.22
N TRP A 35 0.68 2.40 -0.11
CA TRP A 35 0.02 2.92 1.09
C TRP A 35 -0.62 4.28 0.84
N ILE A 36 0.10 5.21 0.21
CA ILE A 36 -0.42 6.55 -0.12
C ILE A 36 -1.63 6.45 -1.04
N ALA A 37 -1.53 5.70 -2.15
CA ALA A 37 -2.64 5.54 -3.08
C ALA A 37 -3.92 5.03 -2.39
N ILE A 38 -3.76 4.10 -1.46
CA ILE A 38 -4.86 3.53 -0.67
C ILE A 38 -5.47 4.54 0.32
N GLN A 39 -4.67 5.45 0.88
CA GLN A 39 -5.20 6.51 1.75
C GLN A 39 -5.91 7.58 0.93
N THR A 40 -5.33 8.00 -0.20
CA THR A 40 -5.96 8.94 -1.12
C THR A 40 -7.29 8.43 -1.65
N ASP A 41 -7.38 7.16 -2.04
CA ASP A 41 -8.63 6.54 -2.49
C ASP A 41 -9.72 6.56 -1.40
N LYS A 42 -9.35 6.29 -0.15
CA LYS A 42 -10.26 6.41 0.99
C LYS A 42 -10.76 7.84 1.20
N GLU A 43 -9.87 8.82 1.14
CA GLU A 43 -10.22 10.23 1.31
C GLU A 43 -11.17 10.69 0.20
N LEU A 44 -10.87 10.37 -1.06
CA LEU A 44 -11.73 10.69 -2.21
C LEU A 44 -13.12 10.02 -2.11
N SER A 45 -13.17 8.74 -1.72
CA SER A 45 -14.44 8.04 -1.50
C SER A 45 -15.28 8.70 -0.40
N ASN A 46 -14.63 9.17 0.67
CA ASN A 46 -15.32 9.85 1.77
C ASN A 46 -15.83 11.23 1.37
N GLU A 47 -15.04 12.01 0.62
CA GLU A 47 -15.47 13.31 0.08
C GLU A 47 -16.67 13.16 -0.86
N GLN A 48 -16.61 12.23 -1.82
CA GLN A 48 -17.73 11.96 -2.72
C GLN A 48 -19.01 11.53 -1.98
N SER A 49 -18.87 10.75 -0.91
CA SER A 49 -20.01 10.34 -0.09
C SER A 49 -20.63 11.53 0.65
N ARG A 50 -19.82 12.50 1.11
CA ARG A 50 -20.30 13.72 1.78
C ARG A 50 -20.99 14.68 0.81
N THR A 51 -20.45 14.85 -0.40
CA THR A 51 -21.07 15.72 -1.42
C THR A 51 -22.40 15.18 -1.93
N ARG A 52 -22.60 13.86 -1.94
CA ARG A 52 -23.88 13.23 -2.35
C ARG A 52 -24.97 13.24 -1.27
N ALA A 53 -24.63 13.58 -0.03
CA ALA A 53 -25.56 13.60 1.10
C ALA A 53 -26.19 14.99 1.36
N ILE A 54 -25.88 15.98 0.51
CA ILE A 54 -26.39 17.35 0.54
C ILE A 54 -27.28 17.55 -0.70
#